data_AF-A0A2N0R2V3-F1
#
_entry.id   AF-A0A2N0R2V3-F1
#
_cell.length_a   1.000
_cell.length_b   1.000
_cell.length_c   1.000
_cell.angle_alpha   90.00
_cell.angle_beta   90.00
_cell.angle_gamma   90.00
#
_symmetry.space_group_name_H-M   'P 1'
#
loop_
_entity.id
_entity.type
_entity.pdbx_description
1 polymer ?
#
loop_
_entity_poly.entity_id
_entity_poly.type
_entity_poly.pdbx_seq_one_letter_code
_entity_poly.pdbx_strand_id
1 'polypeptide(L)'
;MDIKQQKEFLVKAYHECLYQEKSLRRPISYYKDKIIEIRRKLEPTEEDFEKEIRLERDLRKYERKIRGDYETLIDMKENIIKRIIKIKIDTGRMKGYRVNFIYPIALLYVFDFNLNGS
;
A
#
# COMPACT_ATOMS: atom_id res chain seq x y z
N MET A 1 -10.91 26.47 -0.57
CA MET A 1 -11.08 25.29 -1.45
C MET A 1 -12.41 24.64 -1.12
N ASP A 2 -13.28 24.49 -2.11
CA ASP A 2 -14.62 23.91 -1.93
C ASP A 2 -14.55 22.44 -1.45
N ILE A 3 -15.59 21.96 -0.76
CA ILE A 3 -15.66 20.58 -0.23
C ILE A 3 -15.51 19.56 -1.36
N LYS A 4 -16.04 19.85 -2.56
CA LYS A 4 -15.87 18.98 -3.73
C LYS A 4 -14.40 18.87 -4.13
N GLN A 5 -13.71 20.01 -4.24
CA GLN A 5 -12.29 20.08 -4.55
C GLN A 5 -11.41 19.39 -3.49
N GLN A 6 -11.76 19.53 -2.20
CA GLN A 6 -11.08 18.82 -1.11
C GLN A 6 -11.21 17.31 -1.21
N LYS A 7 -12.40 16.79 -1.56
CA LYS A 7 -12.62 15.36 -1.74
C LYS A 7 -11.82 14.82 -2.93
N GLU A 8 -11.86 15.49 -4.07
CA GLU A 8 -11.10 15.08 -5.26
C GLU A 8 -9.59 15.05 -4.99
N PHE A 9 -9.07 16.06 -4.28
CA PHE A 9 -7.66 16.08 -3.87
C PHE A 9 -7.29 14.90 -2.98
N LEU A 10 -8.08 14.63 -1.93
CA LEU A 10 -7.81 13.53 -1.00
C LEU A 10 -7.88 12.15 -1.66
N VAL A 11 -8.82 11.95 -2.59
CA VAL A 11 -8.94 10.71 -3.36
C VAL A 11 -7.72 10.52 -4.27
N LYS A 12 -7.31 11.56 -5.01
CA LYS A 12 -6.10 11.50 -5.85
C LYS A 12 -4.85 11.20 -5.03
N ALA A 13 -4.67 11.89 -3.90
CA ALA A 13 -3.53 11.66 -3.00
C ALA A 13 -3.52 10.22 -2.46
N TYR A 14 -4.69 9.66 -2.13
CA TYR A 14 -4.80 8.27 -1.68
C TYR A 14 -4.40 7.27 -2.77
N HIS A 15 -4.90 7.44 -4.00
CA HIS A 15 -4.54 6.58 -5.12
C HIS A 15 -3.04 6.67 -5.47
N GLU A 16 -2.46 7.86 -5.39
CA GLU A 16 -1.02 8.05 -5.58
C GLU A 16 -0.22 7.26 -4.53
N CYS A 17 -0.63 7.29 -3.26
CA CYS A 17 0.00 6.49 -2.21
C CYS A 17 -0.10 4.98 -2.51
N LEU A 18 -1.25 4.50 -3.00
CA LEU A 18 -1.42 3.10 -3.40
C LEU A 18 -0.53 2.71 -4.58
N TYR A 19 -0.38 3.60 -5.56
CA TYR A 19 0.49 3.38 -6.70
C TYR A 19 1.96 3.27 -6.27
N GLN A 20 2.42 4.17 -5.41
CA GLN A 20 3.77 4.17 -4.86
C GLN A 20 4.03 2.91 -4.01
N GLU A 21 3.08 2.50 -3.18
CA GLU A 21 3.16 1.24 -2.42
C GLU A 21 3.35 0.03 -3.34
N LYS A 22 2.57 -0.04 -4.44
CA LYS A 22 2.68 -1.12 -5.44
C LYS A 22 4.03 -1.08 -6.14
N SER A 23 4.55 0.11 -6.45
CA SER A 23 5.87 0.29 -7.06
C SER A 23 6.99 -0.22 -6.16
N LEU A 24 6.96 0.12 -4.86
CA LEU A 24 7.95 -0.33 -3.89
C LEU A 24 7.95 -1.86 -3.70
N ARG A 25 6.77 -2.49 -3.78
CA ARG A 25 6.61 -3.95 -3.63
C ARG A 25 7.02 -4.76 -4.86
N ARG A 26 6.99 -4.18 -6.08
CA ARG A 26 7.30 -4.92 -7.31
C ARG A 26 8.69 -5.57 -7.29
N PRO A 27 9.78 -4.88 -6.89
CA PRO A 27 11.09 -5.50 -6.79
C PRO A 27 11.16 -6.64 -5.78
N ILE A 28 10.40 -6.57 -4.67
CA ILE A 28 10.33 -7.68 -3.69
C ILE A 28 9.76 -8.94 -4.34
N SER A 29 8.69 -8.82 -5.13
CA SER A 29 8.13 -9.96 -5.87
C SER A 29 9.18 -10.57 -6.78
N TYR A 30 9.86 -9.74 -7.57
CA TYR A 30 10.92 -10.20 -8.47
C TYR A 30 12.00 -11.03 -7.75
N TYR A 31 12.55 -10.51 -6.65
CA TYR A 31 13.56 -11.26 -5.88
C TYR A 31 13.03 -12.58 -5.34
N LYS A 32 11.80 -12.58 -4.78
CA LYS A 32 11.17 -13.79 -4.24
C LYS A 32 10.92 -14.84 -5.33
N ASP A 33 10.41 -14.41 -6.48
CA ASP A 33 10.13 -15.28 -7.61
C ASP A 33 11.42 -15.93 -8.12
N LYS A 34 12.51 -15.16 -8.21
CA LYS A 34 13.83 -15.68 -8.62
C LYS A 34 14.44 -16.65 -7.61
N ILE A 35 14.29 -16.41 -6.31
CA ILE A 35 14.72 -17.35 -5.27
C ILE A 35 13.92 -18.67 -5.38
N ILE A 36 12.60 -18.58 -5.57
CA ILE A 36 11.73 -19.76 -5.73
C ILE A 36 12.09 -20.54 -6.99
N GLU A 37 12.37 -19.85 -8.10
CA GLU A 37 12.80 -20.46 -9.37
C GLU A 37 14.07 -21.30 -9.18
N ILE A 38 15.06 -20.77 -8.46
CA ILE A 38 16.31 -21.49 -8.14
C ILE A 38 16.02 -22.70 -7.25
N ARG A 39 15.26 -22.53 -6.17
CA ARG A 39 14.91 -23.61 -5.23
C ARG A 39 14.13 -24.77 -5.85
N ARG A 40 13.44 -24.52 -6.97
CA ARG A 40 12.62 -25.52 -7.67
C ARG A 40 13.40 -26.31 -8.73
N LYS A 41 14.68 -26.00 -8.97
CA LYS A 41 15.51 -26.78 -9.89
C LYS A 41 15.64 -28.22 -9.39
N LEU A 42 15.48 -29.20 -10.29
CA LEU A 42 15.61 -30.63 -9.98
C LEU A 42 17.07 -31.01 -9.65
N GLU A 43 18.02 -30.37 -10.34
CA GLU A 43 19.46 -30.57 -10.15
C GLU A 43 20.13 -29.20 -9.94
N PRO A 44 20.13 -28.67 -8.71
CA PRO A 44 20.77 -27.39 -8.40
C PRO A 44 22.30 -27.53 -8.41
N THR A 45 22.97 -26.51 -8.95
CA THR A 45 24.43 -26.41 -9.00
C THR A 45 24.98 -25.58 -7.83
N GLU A 46 26.29 -25.62 -7.56
CA GLU A 46 26.92 -24.73 -6.58
C GLU A 46 26.68 -23.24 -6.91
N GLU A 47 26.73 -22.88 -8.20
CA GLU A 47 26.42 -21.52 -8.68
C GLU A 47 24.98 -21.10 -8.35
N ASP A 48 24.03 -22.04 -8.40
CA ASP A 48 22.63 -21.78 -8.04
C ASP A 48 22.49 -21.42 -6.55
N PHE A 49 23.20 -22.14 -5.67
CA PHE A 49 23.20 -21.83 -4.24
C PHE A 49 23.85 -20.47 -3.95
N GLU A 50 24.98 -20.15 -4.60
CA GLU A 50 25.61 -18.84 -4.44
C GLU A 50 24.69 -17.71 -4.91
N LYS A 51 24.00 -17.92 -6.04
CA LYS A 51 23.04 -16.97 -6.60
C LYS A 51 21.83 -16.79 -5.68
N GLU A 52 21.31 -17.86 -5.10
CA GLU A 52 20.24 -17.80 -4.09
C GLU A 52 20.66 -16.94 -2.90
N ILE A 53 21.82 -17.22 -2.29
CA ILE A 53 22.34 -16.48 -1.14
C ILE A 53 22.51 -15.00 -1.48
N ARG A 54 22.99 -14.69 -2.68
CA ARG A 54 23.15 -13.30 -3.15
C ARG A 54 21.79 -12.61 -3.26
N LEU A 55 20.81 -13.24 -3.91
CA LEU A 55 19.46 -12.70 -4.04
C LEU A 55 18.78 -12.48 -2.69
N GLU A 56 18.96 -13.39 -1.72
CA GLU A 56 18.43 -13.21 -0.36
C GLU A 56 19.10 -12.04 0.40
N ARG A 57 20.40 -11.83 0.20
CA ARG A 57 21.10 -10.67 0.78
C ARG A 57 20.61 -9.37 0.16
N ASP A 58 20.44 -9.33 -1.15
CA ASP A 58 20.00 -8.14 -1.86
C ASP A 58 18.53 -7.82 -1.57
N LEU A 59 17.66 -8.83 -1.47
CA LEU A 59 16.30 -8.68 -1.00
C LEU A 59 16.26 -8.05 0.40
N ARG A 60 17.05 -8.55 1.35
CA ARG A 60 17.11 -7.98 2.71
C ARG A 60 17.60 -6.54 2.73
N LYS A 61 18.58 -6.19 1.88
CA LYS A 61 19.04 -4.80 1.75
C LYS A 61 17.93 -3.90 1.20
N TYR A 62 17.23 -4.37 0.17
CA TYR A 62 16.14 -3.63 -0.44
C TYR A 62 14.98 -3.42 0.54
N GLU A 63 14.54 -4.48 1.23
CA GLU A 63 13.49 -4.40 2.26
C GLU A 63 13.85 -3.40 3.36
N ARG A 64 15.11 -3.39 3.83
CA ARG A 64 15.59 -2.39 4.80
C ARG A 64 15.56 -0.98 4.24
N LYS A 65 15.95 -0.79 2.97
CA LYS A 65 15.99 0.52 2.31
C LYS A 65 14.59 1.11 2.19
N ILE A 66 13.61 0.32 1.76
CA ILE A 66 12.25 0.81 1.53
C ILE A 66 11.39 0.87 2.79
N ARG A 67 11.86 0.34 3.93
CA ARG A 67 11.08 0.26 5.16
C ARG A 67 10.57 1.63 5.60
N GLY A 68 11.45 2.64 5.60
CA GLY A 68 11.08 4.01 5.97
C GLY A 68 10.08 4.63 4.99
N ASP A 69 10.26 4.40 3.68
CA ASP A 69 9.33 4.86 2.64
C ASP A 69 7.94 4.22 2.82
N TYR A 70 7.91 2.93 3.16
CA TYR A 70 6.69 2.18 3.37
C TYR A 70 5.95 2.60 4.66
N GLU A 71 6.67 2.81 5.77
CA GLU A 71 6.11 3.37 7.01
C GLU A 71 5.53 4.78 6.76
N THR A 72 6.26 5.62 6.03
CA THR A 72 5.80 6.96 5.64
C THR A 72 4.52 6.92 4.79
N LEU A 73 4.44 6.01 3.82
CA LEU A 73 3.24 5.83 2.99
C LEU A 73 2.03 5.37 3.79
N ILE A 74 2.23 4.48 4.77
CA ILE A 74 1.16 4.07 5.69
C ILE A 74 0.65 5.27 6.48
N ASP A 75 1.54 6.06 7.08
CA ASP A 75 1.17 7.23 7.86
C ASP A 75 0.42 8.27 7.01
N MET A 76 0.87 8.50 5.77
CA MET A 76 0.18 9.38 4.82
C MET A 76 -1.24 8.86 4.50
N LYS A 77 -1.39 7.57 4.20
CA LYS A 77 -2.70 6.95 3.94
C LYS A 77 -3.62 7.09 5.14
N GLU A 78 -3.14 6.80 6.35
CA GLU A 78 -3.93 6.96 7.57
C GLU A 78 -4.39 8.40 7.78
N ASN A 79 -3.50 9.37 7.56
CA ASN A 79 -3.83 10.79 7.69
C ASN A 79 -4.88 11.23 6.67
N ILE A 80 -4.78 10.77 5.42
CA ILE A 80 -5.78 11.03 4.38
C ILE A 80 -7.14 10.46 4.80
N ILE A 81 -7.17 9.22 5.30
CA ILE A 81 -8.41 8.58 5.75
C ILE A 81 -9.03 9.33 6.93
N LYS A 82 -8.23 9.71 7.94
CA LYS A 82 -8.69 10.52 9.08
C LYS A 82 -9.35 11.82 8.62
N ARG A 83 -8.76 12.51 7.63
CA ARG A 83 -9.33 13.74 7.04
C ARG A 83 -10.64 13.47 6.31
N ILE A 84 -10.73 12.40 5.53
CA ILE A 84 -11.96 12.01 4.83
C ILE A 84 -13.08 11.73 5.83
N ILE A 85 -12.80 11.01 6.92
CA ILE A 85 -13.77 10.72 7.98
C ILE A 85 -14.24 12.02 8.64
N LYS A 86 -13.33 12.94 8.96
CA LYS A 86 -13.68 14.24 9.54
C LYS A 86 -14.65 15.02 8.66
N ILE A 87 -14.36 15.13 7.35
CA ILE A 87 -15.26 15.80 6.39
C ILE A 87 -16.64 15.13 6.36
N LYS A 88 -16.71 13.80 6.45
CA LYS A 88 -18.01 13.08 6.49
C LYS A 88 -18.81 13.39 7.75
N ILE A 89 -18.16 13.47 8.91
CA ILE A 89 -18.81 13.85 10.17
C ILE A 89 -19.32 15.28 10.08
N ASP A 90 -18.47 16.21 9.64
CA ASP A 90 -18.79 17.64 9.56
C ASP A 90 -19.92 17.92 8.55
N THR A 91 -20.04 17.10 7.49
CA THR A 91 -21.14 17.20 6.50
C THR A 91 -22.40 16.43 6.90
N GLY A 92 -22.45 15.85 8.12
CA GLY A 92 -23.61 15.10 8.62
C GLY A 92 -23.85 13.75 7.92
N ARG A 93 -22.94 13.34 7.02
CA ARG A 93 -23.04 12.09 6.24
C ARG A 93 -22.61 10.85 7.04
N MET A 94 -22.12 11.04 8.27
CA MET A 94 -21.63 9.98 9.14
C MET A 94 -21.82 10.41 10.61
N LYS A 95 -22.67 9.71 11.37
CA LYS A 95 -22.88 9.98 12.81
C LYS A 95 -21.81 9.23 13.62
N GLY A 96 -20.92 9.98 14.27
CA GLY A 96 -19.98 9.55 15.33
C GLY A 96 -19.47 8.10 15.27
N TYR A 97 -18.46 7.82 14.45
CA TYR A 97 -17.78 6.53 14.51
C TYR A 97 -16.74 6.52 15.63
N ARG A 98 -16.81 5.53 16.53
CA ARG A 98 -15.65 5.10 17.32
C ARG A 98 -14.68 4.43 16.34
N VAL A 99 -13.61 5.13 15.98
CA VAL A 99 -12.64 4.69 14.97
C VAL A 99 -11.83 3.51 15.53
N ASN A 100 -12.33 2.29 15.38
CA ASN A 100 -11.48 1.11 15.41
C ASN A 100 -10.79 1.01 14.04
N PHE A 101 -9.46 1.13 14.05
CA PHE A 101 -8.54 1.24 12.90
C PHE A 101 -8.64 0.10 11.85
N ILE A 102 -9.50 -0.90 12.08
CA ILE A 102 -9.75 -2.05 11.20
C ILE A 102 -10.75 -1.71 10.09
N TYR A 103 -11.64 -0.73 10.29
CA TYR A 103 -12.70 -0.34 9.33
C TYR A 103 -12.39 0.69 8.21
N PRO A 104 -11.27 1.46 8.19
CA PRO A 104 -11.09 2.50 7.19
C PRO A 104 -10.85 1.98 5.76
N ILE A 105 -10.25 0.79 5.62
CA ILE A 105 -10.04 0.14 4.32
C ILE A 105 -11.39 -0.27 3.70
N ALA A 106 -12.28 -0.87 4.50
CA ALA A 106 -13.63 -1.24 4.06
C ALA A 106 -14.47 0.01 3.70
N LEU A 107 -14.30 1.11 4.43
CA LEU A 107 -14.99 2.38 4.15
C LEU A 107 -14.53 3.06 2.85
N LEU A 108 -13.30 2.81 2.39
CA LEU A 108 -12.80 3.25 1.07
C LEU A 108 -13.35 2.40 -0.08
N TYR A 109 -13.51 1.07 0.11
CA TYR A 109 -14.21 0.24 -0.89
C TYR A 109 -15.68 0.66 -1.06
N VAL A 110 -16.33 1.13 0.02
CA VAL A 110 -17.68 1.73 -0.05
C VAL A 110 -17.68 3.09 -0.77
N PHE A 111 -16.55 3.78 -0.86
CA PHE A 111 -16.42 5.03 -1.62
C PHE A 111 -16.38 4.77 -3.14
N ASP A 112 -15.66 3.75 -3.60
CA ASP A 112 -15.64 3.37 -5.02
C ASP A 112 -17.04 2.95 -5.51
N PHE A 113 -17.84 2.30 -4.65
CA PHE A 113 -19.20 1.89 -5.00
C PHE A 113 -20.22 3.04 -5.03
N ASN A 114 -19.98 4.15 -4.32
CA ASN A 114 -20.92 5.28 -4.24
C ASN A 114 -20.57 6.46 -5.17
N LEU A 115 -19.45 6.41 -5.90
CA LEU A 115 -19.11 7.42 -6.92
C LEU A 115 -19.59 7.03 -8.32
N ASN A 116 -19.89 5.75 -8.56
CA ASN A 116 -20.46 5.26 -9.83
C ASN A 116 -21.99 5.04 -9.78
N GLY A 117 -22.64 5.44 -8.69
CA GLY A 117 -24.08 5.27 -8.48
C GLY A 117 -24.79 6.60 -8.34
N SER A 118 -24.98 7.32 -9.45
CA SER A 118 -26.04 8.32 -9.69
C SER A 118 -26.08 8.65 -11.18
#